data_AF-A0A954IDT2-F1
#
_entry.id   AF-A0A954IDT2-F1
#
_cell.length_a   1.000
_cell.length_b   1.000
_cell.length_c   1.000
_cell.angle_alpha   90.00
_cell.angle_beta   90.00
_cell.angle_gamma   90.00
#
_symmetry.space_group_name_H-M   'P 1'
#
loop_
_entity.id
_entity.type
_entity.pdbx_description
1 polymer ?
#
loop_
_entity_poly.entity_id
_entity_poly.type
_entity_poly.pdbx_seq_one_letter_code
_entity_poly.pdbx_strand_id
1 'polypeptide(L)'
;MATTLEAYYGLPTEVKFCTRCVMSNQRPASAVEFRHTINSKKTTLAFDDQGVCDACRVAEQKERIDWKVREEELVALLDQHRSTDGSYDCIVPGSGGKDSAYQSHVLKYRYGMNPLTITWPPILYTEYGYRNFKNWIDVGGFDNISFTR
;
A
#
# COMPACT_ATOMS: atom_id res chain seq x y z
N MET A 1 12.24 -3.23 -46.62
CA MET A 1 12.30 -3.99 -45.35
C MET A 1 12.13 -2.98 -44.23
N ALA A 2 11.13 -3.14 -43.37
CA ALA A 2 10.93 -2.22 -42.24
C ALA A 2 12.15 -2.32 -41.31
N THR A 3 12.78 -1.20 -40.99
CA THR A 3 13.88 -1.13 -40.01
C THR A 3 13.34 -1.52 -38.64
N THR A 4 13.77 -2.68 -38.15
CA THR A 4 13.47 -3.13 -36.78
C THR A 4 14.13 -2.16 -35.80
N LEU A 5 13.32 -1.41 -35.05
CA LEU A 5 13.81 -0.51 -34.02
C LEU A 5 14.22 -1.31 -32.78
N GLU A 6 15.33 -0.93 -32.15
CA GLU A 6 15.80 -1.55 -30.91
C GLU A 6 14.93 -1.09 -29.73
N ALA A 7 14.49 -2.03 -28.89
CA ALA A 7 13.80 -1.71 -27.64
C ALA A 7 14.78 -1.63 -26.47
N TYR A 8 14.77 -0.48 -25.77
CA TYR A 8 15.66 -0.25 -24.64
C TYR A 8 15.09 -0.77 -23.31
N TYR A 9 15.96 -0.93 -22.31
CA TYR A 9 15.59 -1.17 -20.90
C TYR A 9 14.70 -2.40 -20.62
N GLY A 10 14.59 -3.35 -21.55
CA GLY A 10 13.76 -4.55 -21.40
C GLY A 10 12.31 -4.36 -21.86
N LEU A 11 12.01 -3.25 -22.52
CA LEU A 11 10.69 -2.95 -23.04
C LEU A 11 10.32 -3.90 -24.20
N PRO A 12 9.03 -4.26 -24.36
CA PRO A 12 8.55 -4.97 -25.54
C PRO A 12 8.75 -4.15 -26.81
N THR A 13 9.16 -4.79 -27.92
CA THR A 13 9.26 -4.12 -29.24
C THR A 13 7.90 -3.79 -29.83
N GLU A 14 6.90 -4.65 -29.60
CA GLU A 14 5.53 -4.44 -30.03
C GLU A 14 4.74 -3.70 -28.94
N VAL A 15 4.20 -2.53 -29.28
CA VAL A 15 3.37 -1.73 -28.36
C VAL A 15 1.93 -2.20 -28.45
N LYS A 16 1.40 -2.65 -27.32
CA LYS A 16 0.01 -3.10 -27.14
C LYS A 16 -0.68 -2.27 -26.07
N PHE A 17 -2.01 -2.16 -26.18
CA PHE A 17 -2.84 -1.46 -25.23
C PHE A 17 -3.90 -2.38 -24.65
N CYS A 18 -4.13 -2.28 -23.35
CA CYS A 18 -5.12 -3.11 -22.67
C CYS A 18 -6.49 -2.80 -23.26
N THR A 19 -7.22 -3.85 -23.66
CA THR A 19 -8.55 -3.72 -24.27
C THR A 19 -9.59 -3.08 -23.36
N ARG A 20 -9.30 -2.99 -22.04
CA ARG A 20 -10.22 -2.43 -21.03
C ARG A 20 -9.83 -1.04 -20.55
N CYS A 21 -8.56 -0.84 -20.19
CA CYS A 21 -8.11 0.40 -19.54
C CYS A 21 -7.17 1.24 -20.41
N VAL A 22 -6.86 0.79 -21.64
CA VAL A 22 -5.98 1.48 -22.59
C VAL A 22 -4.56 1.72 -22.03
N MET A 23 -4.19 0.99 -20.97
CA MET A 23 -2.82 1.02 -20.44
C MET A 23 -1.87 0.33 -21.41
N SER A 24 -0.71 0.93 -21.67
CA SER A 24 0.31 0.33 -22.54
C SER A 24 1.06 -0.81 -21.85
N ASN A 25 1.40 -1.85 -22.61
CA ASN A 25 2.35 -2.90 -22.21
C ASN A 25 3.79 -2.40 -22.01
N GLN A 26 4.06 -1.12 -22.28
CA GLN A 26 5.33 -0.45 -22.01
C GLN A 26 5.45 0.03 -20.55
N ARG A 27 4.35 0.03 -19.78
CA ARG A 27 4.37 0.46 -18.38
C ARG A 27 5.26 -0.49 -17.55
N PRO A 28 6.30 0.02 -16.87
CA PRO A 28 7.13 -0.82 -16.00
C PRO A 28 6.29 -1.41 -14.85
N ALA A 29 6.53 -2.69 -14.58
CA ALA A 29 6.01 -3.36 -13.40
C ALA A 29 6.82 -2.95 -12.16
N SER A 30 6.22 -3.10 -10.98
CA SER A 30 6.92 -2.88 -9.71
C SER A 30 8.11 -3.82 -9.59
N ALA A 31 9.26 -3.27 -9.21
CA ALA A 31 10.49 -4.01 -8.99
C ALA A 31 11.11 -3.64 -7.64
N VAL A 32 11.96 -4.53 -7.13
CA VAL A 32 12.67 -4.34 -5.88
C VAL A 32 13.82 -3.35 -6.09
N GLU A 33 13.58 -2.07 -5.81
CA GLU A 33 14.50 -0.99 -6.21
C GLU A 33 15.89 -1.12 -5.58
N PHE A 34 16.03 -1.65 -4.37
CA PHE A 34 17.33 -1.87 -3.74
C PHE A 34 18.18 -2.99 -4.37
N ARG A 35 17.60 -3.79 -5.27
CA ARG A 35 18.34 -4.79 -6.08
C ARG A 35 18.62 -4.29 -7.49
N HIS A 36 18.18 -3.08 -7.83
CA HIS A 36 18.36 -2.52 -9.15
C HIS A 36 19.84 -2.21 -9.43
N THR A 37 20.27 -2.51 -10.65
CA THR A 37 21.59 -2.16 -11.18
C THR A 37 21.42 -1.53 -12.56
N ILE A 38 22.46 -0.86 -13.07
CA ILE A 38 22.45 -0.28 -14.42
C ILE A 38 22.17 -1.31 -15.52
N ASN A 39 22.47 -2.59 -15.27
CA ASN A 39 22.25 -3.69 -16.20
C ASN A 39 20.87 -4.36 -16.05
N SER A 40 20.06 -3.93 -15.08
CA SER A 40 18.73 -4.51 -14.82
C SER A 40 17.77 -4.17 -15.96
N LYS A 41 17.13 -5.20 -16.53
CA LYS A 41 16.02 -5.03 -17.48
C LYS A 41 14.72 -4.90 -16.71
N LYS A 42 13.89 -3.92 -17.07
CA LYS A 42 12.59 -3.69 -16.43
C LYS A 42 11.58 -4.64 -17.03
N THR A 43 10.91 -5.42 -16.18
CA THR A 43 9.70 -6.14 -16.57
C THR A 43 8.58 -5.14 -16.75
N THR A 44 7.74 -5.33 -17.75
CA THR A 44 6.58 -4.47 -18.00
C THR A 44 5.28 -5.17 -17.67
N LEU A 45 4.19 -4.40 -17.72
CA LEU A 45 2.83 -4.87 -17.49
C LEU A 45 2.50 -6.06 -18.41
N ALA A 46 2.18 -7.21 -17.82
CA ALA A 46 1.82 -8.40 -18.59
C ALA A 46 0.35 -8.36 -19.03
N PHE A 47 0.12 -9.03 -20.14
CA PHE A 47 -1.15 -9.11 -20.85
C PHE A 47 -1.44 -10.58 -21.08
N ASP A 48 -2.69 -10.97 -20.89
CA ASP A 48 -3.16 -12.30 -21.26
C ASP A 48 -3.53 -12.40 -22.75
N ASP A 49 -3.93 -13.59 -23.17
CA ASP A 49 -4.33 -13.89 -24.56
C ASP A 49 -5.57 -13.11 -25.02
N GLN A 50 -6.34 -12.52 -24.09
CA GLN A 50 -7.49 -11.66 -24.39
C GLN A 50 -7.10 -10.17 -24.50
N GLY A 51 -5.81 -9.85 -24.37
CA GLY A 51 -5.31 -8.48 -24.40
C GLY A 51 -5.66 -7.66 -23.15
N VAL A 52 -5.98 -8.33 -22.04
CA VAL A 52 -6.29 -7.68 -20.75
C VAL A 52 -5.04 -7.69 -19.87
N CYS A 53 -4.72 -6.54 -19.26
CA CYS A 53 -3.56 -6.44 -18.38
C CYS A 53 -3.80 -7.02 -16.98
N ASP A 54 -2.71 -7.43 -16.31
CA ASP A 54 -2.77 -8.01 -14.95
C ASP A 54 -3.49 -7.11 -13.95
N ALA A 55 -3.29 -5.79 -14.03
CA ALA A 55 -3.94 -4.85 -13.13
C ALA A 55 -5.48 -4.87 -13.27
N CYS A 56 -5.98 -5.03 -14.49
CA CYS A 56 -7.41 -5.21 -14.73
C CYS A 56 -7.89 -6.56 -14.20
N ARG A 57 -7.12 -7.64 -14.35
CA ARG A 57 -7.46 -8.95 -13.79
C ARG A 57 -7.53 -8.94 -12.26
N VAL A 58 -6.57 -8.28 -11.61
CA VAL A 58 -6.60 -8.07 -10.15
C VAL A 58 -7.80 -7.23 -9.74
N ALA A 59 -8.20 -6.23 -10.53
CA ALA A 59 -9.40 -5.44 -10.25
C ALA A 59 -10.67 -6.31 -10.30
N GLU A 60 -10.82 -7.20 -11.29
CA GLU A 60 -11.96 -8.14 -11.34
C GLU A 60 -12.02 -9.07 -10.12
N GLN A 61 -10.87 -9.50 -9.61
CA GLN A 61 -10.83 -10.34 -8.42
C GLN A 61 -11.43 -9.65 -7.20
N LYS A 62 -11.34 -8.31 -7.12
CA LYS A 62 -11.92 -7.54 -6.01
C LYS A 62 -13.44 -7.63 -5.96
N GLU A 63 -14.10 -7.82 -7.10
CA GLU A 63 -15.56 -7.98 -7.18
C GLU A 63 -16.02 -9.32 -6.58
N ARG A 64 -15.11 -10.28 -6.44
CA ARG A 64 -15.38 -11.61 -5.89
C ARG A 64 -15.08 -11.70 -4.39
N ILE A 65 -14.60 -10.62 -3.78
CA ILE A 65 -14.27 -10.59 -2.36
C ILE A 65 -15.56 -10.44 -1.55
N ASP A 66 -15.87 -11.44 -0.74
CA ASP A 66 -16.88 -11.31 0.30
C ASP A 66 -16.29 -10.53 1.48
N TRP A 67 -16.59 -9.23 1.53
CA TRP A 67 -16.10 -8.34 2.58
C TRP A 67 -16.63 -8.67 3.97
N LYS A 68 -17.79 -9.34 4.07
CA LYS A 68 -18.34 -9.76 5.35
C LYS A 68 -17.52 -10.90 5.93
N VAL A 69 -17.21 -11.92 5.12
CA VAL A 69 -16.34 -13.03 5.53
C VAL A 69 -14.95 -12.51 5.90
N ARG A 70 -14.38 -11.59 5.11
CA ARG A 70 -13.08 -10.97 5.42
C ARG A 70 -13.09 -10.16 6.71
N GLU A 71 -14.20 -9.51 7.04
CA GLU A 71 -14.36 -8.81 8.32
C GLU A 71 -14.48 -9.79 9.49
N GLU A 72 -15.22 -10.90 9.33
CA GLU A 72 -15.30 -11.97 10.34
C GLU A 72 -13.92 -12.58 10.64
N GLU A 73 -13.13 -12.88 9.60
CA GLU A 73 -11.75 -13.35 9.74
C GLU A 73 -10.85 -12.33 10.46
N LEU A 74 -11.01 -11.05 10.16
CA LEU A 74 -10.27 -9.97 10.83
C LEU A 74 -10.67 -9.89 12.31
N VAL A 75 -11.96 -9.88 12.63
CA VAL A 75 -12.44 -9.84 14.03
C VAL A 75 -11.90 -11.03 14.81
N ALA A 76 -11.97 -12.24 14.25
CA ALA A 76 -11.43 -13.44 14.88
C ALA A 76 -9.91 -13.35 15.13
N LEU A 77 -9.15 -12.67 14.27
CA LEU A 77 -7.72 -12.41 14.48
C LEU A 77 -7.50 -11.35 15.58
N LEU A 78 -8.27 -10.26 15.56
CA LEU A 78 -8.14 -9.19 16.54
C LEU A 78 -8.47 -9.68 17.96
N ASP A 79 -9.51 -10.51 18.12
CA ASP A 79 -9.93 -11.03 19.42
C ASP A 79 -8.89 -11.97 20.06
N GLN A 80 -7.99 -12.58 19.26
CA GLN A 80 -6.87 -13.36 19.80
C GLN A 80 -5.80 -12.49 20.48
N HIS A 81 -5.75 -11.21 20.13
CA HIS A 81 -4.69 -10.29 20.57
C HIS A 81 -5.21 -9.12 21.42
N ARG A 82 -6.53 -9.00 21.56
CA ARG A 82 -7.17 -7.94 22.32
C ARG A 82 -6.91 -8.11 23.81
N SER A 83 -6.33 -7.08 24.43
CA SER A 83 -6.12 -7.02 25.87
C SER A 83 -7.44 -6.82 26.61
N THR A 84 -7.45 -7.26 27.87
CA THR A 84 -8.56 -7.06 28.81
C THR A 84 -8.24 -6.05 29.90
N ASP A 85 -6.99 -5.60 30.00
CA ASP A 85 -6.46 -4.74 31.05
C ASP A 85 -6.10 -3.33 30.55
N GLY A 86 -6.30 -3.06 29.25
CA GLY A 86 -5.95 -1.78 28.63
C GLY A 86 -4.47 -1.66 28.24
N SER A 87 -3.71 -2.76 28.25
CA SER A 87 -2.40 -2.81 27.58
C SER A 87 -2.53 -2.61 26.06
N TYR A 88 -1.41 -2.40 25.36
CA TYR A 88 -1.45 -2.21 23.91
C TYR A 88 -1.59 -3.55 23.19
N ASP A 89 -2.55 -3.64 22.29
CA ASP A 89 -2.88 -4.88 21.57
C ASP A 89 -2.01 -5.07 20.32
N CYS A 90 -1.63 -3.95 19.69
CA CYS A 90 -0.90 -3.95 18.44
C CYS A 90 -0.09 -2.66 18.26
N ILE A 91 0.85 -2.74 17.33
CA ILE A 91 1.69 -1.60 16.94
C ILE A 91 1.23 -1.12 15.57
N VAL A 92 0.99 0.19 15.45
CA VAL A 92 0.72 0.85 14.16
C VAL A 92 1.88 1.79 13.84
N PRO A 93 2.82 1.39 12.98
CA PRO A 93 3.82 2.31 12.48
C PRO A 93 3.17 3.35 11.58
N GLY A 94 3.51 4.63 11.75
CA GLY A 94 2.88 5.70 10.98
C GLY A 94 3.52 7.06 11.16
N SER A 95 3.28 7.93 10.19
CA SER A 95 3.82 9.30 10.14
C SER A 95 2.78 10.38 10.42
N GLY A 96 1.53 9.99 10.73
CA GLY A 96 0.38 10.91 10.70
C GLY A 96 -0.21 11.10 9.30
N GLY A 97 0.24 10.33 8.31
CA GLY A 97 -0.38 10.24 7.00
C GLY A 97 -1.76 9.57 7.04
N LYS A 98 -2.52 9.73 5.97
CA LYS A 98 -3.92 9.25 5.86
C LYS A 98 -4.06 7.75 6.17
N ASP A 99 -3.12 6.93 5.71
CA ASP A 99 -3.26 5.47 5.76
C ASP A 99 -3.06 4.96 7.18
N SER A 100 -2.00 5.38 7.87
CA SER A 100 -1.74 5.02 9.27
C SER A 100 -2.77 5.63 10.23
N ALA A 101 -3.21 6.86 9.95
CA ALA A 101 -4.25 7.52 10.73
C ALA A 101 -5.59 6.76 10.61
N TYR A 102 -5.98 6.37 9.39
CA TYR A 102 -7.21 5.60 9.18
C TYR A 102 -7.12 4.20 9.79
N GLN A 103 -5.99 3.50 9.60
CA GLN A 103 -5.80 2.15 10.16
C GLN A 103 -5.91 2.16 11.69
N SER A 104 -5.18 3.04 12.38
CA SER A 104 -5.24 3.16 13.84
C SER A 104 -6.62 3.60 14.33
N HIS A 105 -7.28 4.52 13.63
CA HIS A 105 -8.65 4.95 13.92
C HIS A 105 -9.65 3.80 13.83
N VAL A 106 -9.63 3.02 12.76
CA VAL A 106 -10.53 1.88 12.58
C VAL A 106 -10.27 0.82 13.65
N LEU A 107 -9.00 0.49 13.91
CA LEU A 107 -8.63 -0.47 14.96
C LEU A 107 -9.17 -0.04 16.33
N LYS A 108 -8.98 1.23 16.71
CA LYS A 108 -9.41 1.74 18.01
C LYS A 108 -10.91 1.91 18.14
N TYR A 109 -11.53 2.63 17.22
CA TYR A 109 -12.91 3.09 17.39
C TYR A 109 -13.96 2.15 16.82
N ARG A 110 -13.65 1.41 15.74
CA ARG A 110 -14.58 0.42 15.18
C ARG A 110 -14.39 -0.94 15.83
N TYR A 111 -13.15 -1.36 15.99
CA TYR A 111 -12.84 -2.70 16.49
C TYR A 111 -12.45 -2.75 17.95
N GLY A 112 -12.38 -1.62 18.67
CA GLY A 112 -12.13 -1.61 20.12
C GLY A 112 -10.72 -2.04 20.54
N MET A 113 -9.74 -2.00 19.63
CA MET A 113 -8.34 -2.33 19.94
C MET A 113 -7.63 -1.14 20.60
N ASN A 114 -6.51 -1.39 21.26
CA ASN A 114 -5.64 -0.37 21.82
C ASN A 114 -4.29 -0.30 21.08
N PRO A 115 -4.21 0.42 19.95
CA PRO A 115 -2.97 0.50 19.17
C PRO A 115 -1.97 1.49 19.78
N LEU A 116 -0.72 1.04 19.94
CA LEU A 116 0.42 1.93 20.15
C LEU A 116 0.95 2.42 18.80
N THR A 117 0.95 3.73 18.59
CA THR A 117 1.49 4.30 17.35
C THR A 117 2.99 4.53 17.46
N ILE A 118 3.74 4.26 16.39
CA ILE A 118 5.19 4.45 16.37
C ILE A 118 5.58 5.28 15.15
N THR A 119 6.38 6.32 15.37
CA THR A 119 6.77 7.25 14.33
C THR A 119 8.28 7.33 14.19
N TRP A 120 8.75 7.16 12.95
CA TRP A 120 10.07 7.59 12.52
C TRP A 120 9.90 8.91 11.75
N PRO A 121 10.18 10.06 12.38
CA PRO A 121 9.88 11.36 11.80
C PRO A 121 10.78 11.64 10.59
N PRO A 122 10.28 12.38 9.58
CA PRO A 122 11.13 12.94 8.54
C PRO A 122 12.11 13.94 9.15
N ILE A 123 13.24 14.17 8.46
CA ILE A 123 14.24 15.19 8.85
C ILE A 123 13.59 16.58 8.94
N LEU A 124 12.62 16.86 8.06
CA LEU A 124 11.88 18.11 8.04
C LEU A 124 10.39 17.81 7.84
N TYR A 125 9.56 18.37 8.70
CA TYR A 125 8.12 18.39 8.51
C TYR A 125 7.70 19.57 7.65
N THR A 126 6.71 19.35 6.79
CA THR A 126 5.87 20.47 6.32
C THR A 126 4.94 20.89 7.44
N GLU A 127 4.51 22.16 7.44
CA GLU A 127 3.60 22.69 8.47
C GLU A 127 2.31 21.86 8.59
N TYR A 128 1.67 21.55 7.45
CA TYR A 128 0.46 20.74 7.43
C TYR A 128 0.72 19.28 7.83
N GLY A 129 1.88 18.72 7.48
CA GLY A 129 2.26 17.37 7.88
C GLY A 129 2.43 17.26 9.39
N TYR A 130 3.11 18.25 10.00
CA TYR A 130 3.26 18.32 11.45
C TYR A 130 1.91 18.50 12.16
N ARG A 131 1.04 19.39 11.65
CA ARG A 131 -0.30 19.57 12.19
C ARG A 131 -1.14 18.29 12.11
N ASN A 132 -1.08 17.57 10.99
CA ASN A 132 -1.78 16.29 10.84
C ASN A 132 -1.26 15.24 11.81
N PHE A 133 0.06 15.15 11.98
CA PHE A 133 0.69 14.27 12.97
C PHE A 133 0.26 14.59 14.40
N LYS A 134 0.26 15.87 14.80
CA LYS A 134 -0.22 16.30 16.12
C LYS A 134 -1.70 16.03 16.31
N ASN A 135 -2.55 16.34 15.33
CA ASN A 135 -3.98 16.04 15.41
C ASN A 135 -4.26 14.54 15.50
N TRP A 136 -3.48 13.72 14.79
CA TRP A 136 -3.60 12.27 14.88
C TRP A 136 -3.42 11.82 16.33
N ILE A 137 -2.40 12.31 17.04
CA ILE A 137 -2.13 11.97 18.44
C ILE A 137 -3.13 12.63 19.39
N ASP A 138 -3.17 13.97 19.40
CA ASP A 138 -3.81 14.77 20.44
C ASP A 138 -5.34 14.73 20.33
N VAL A 139 -5.88 14.73 19.11
CA VAL A 139 -7.33 14.71 18.85
C VAL A 139 -7.81 13.29 18.56
N GLY A 140 -7.02 12.52 17.80
CA GLY A 140 -7.33 11.12 17.51
C GLY A 140 -7.17 10.20 18.73
N GLY A 141 -6.51 10.67 19.79
CA GLY A 141 -6.43 9.97 21.08
C GLY A 141 -5.52 8.76 21.04
N PHE A 142 -4.33 8.89 20.45
CA PHE A 142 -3.36 7.80 20.33
C PHE A 142 -2.10 8.09 21.15
N ASP A 143 -1.63 7.08 21.87
CA ASP A 143 -0.27 7.10 22.40
C ASP A 143 0.72 6.90 21.25
N ASN A 144 1.80 7.69 21.26
CA ASN A 144 2.81 7.68 20.23
C ASN A 144 4.22 7.66 20.81
N ILE A 145 5.05 6.76 20.27
CA ILE A 145 6.50 6.82 20.46
C ILE A 145 7.12 7.33 19.16
N SER A 146 7.63 8.56 19.20
CA SER A 146 8.41 9.14 18.11
C SER A 146 9.90 9.00 18.41
N PHE A 147 10.63 8.34 17.51
CA PHE A 147 12.07 8.20 17.62
C PHE A 147 12.80 9.40 17.01
N THR A 148 14.02 9.63 17.43
CA THR A 148 14.96 10.55 16.78
C THR A 148 16.30 9.84 16.63
N ARG A 149 17.08 10.22 15.62
CA ARG A 149 18.47 9.79 15.49
C ARG A 149 19.38 10.68 16.34
#